data_AF-A0A9D6K8Q8-F1
#
_entry.id   AF-A0A9D6K8Q8-F1
#
_cell.length_a   1.000
_cell.length_b   1.000
_cell.length_c   1.000
_cell.angle_alpha   90.00
_cell.angle_beta   90.00
_cell.angle_gamma   90.00
#
_symmetry.space_group_name_H-M   'P 1'
#
loop_
_entity.id
_entity.type
_entity.pdbx_description
1 polymer ?
#
loop_
_entity_poly.entity_id
_entity_poly.type
_entity_poly.pdbx_seq_one_letter_code
_entity_poly.pdbx_strand_id
1 'polypeptide(L)'
;MKKVIISATLVLLVITGVVIFLSFSLGATSVSGDISSVGRMMLFRYGIVKSIAPKDERFIFEYNCFRGCHSRDVIDRANHTPFEWAAVVDRMRNVNNVQLKDNEAAVIIRHLQTTRLPLVSSLSSDIVHKMFKQLWKSDFGEGDVYIDVVYSPPEYFKATGALSLLERFKADEYLVFLINLTVHTGRLAPYRMDELAVLMDDKGREIRPVEGWEIIFETGDNHHREGIIRFPKKDSSGNLIIDKDTKSFELIIKDVARIKQRVFRWELPIKYPEGV
;
A
#
# COMPACT_ATOMS: atom_id res chain seq x y z
N MET A 1 -51.26 27.83 -21.55
CA MET A 1 -51.28 26.42 -21.09
C MET A 1 -50.39 25.49 -21.93
N LYS A 2 -50.55 25.39 -23.26
CA LYS A 2 -49.73 24.49 -24.11
C LYS A 2 -48.20 24.66 -23.96
N LYS A 3 -47.68 25.90 -23.89
CA LYS A 3 -46.22 26.15 -23.73
C LYS A 3 -45.64 25.68 -22.39
N VAL A 4 -46.43 25.76 -21.31
CA VAL A 4 -46.02 25.29 -19.97
C VAL A 4 -45.99 23.77 -19.91
N ILE A 5 -46.97 23.11 -20.56
CA ILE A 5 -47.02 21.65 -20.65
C ILE A 5 -45.84 21.13 -21.49
N ILE A 6 -45.55 21.75 -22.64
CA ILE A 6 -44.40 21.38 -23.49
C ILE A 6 -43.09 21.54 -22.72
N SER A 7 -42.92 22.63 -21.95
CA SER A 7 -41.72 22.84 -21.13
C SER A 7 -41.60 21.81 -20.00
N ALA A 8 -42.70 21.42 -19.36
CA ALA A 8 -42.69 20.41 -18.30
C ALA A 8 -42.36 19.02 -18.86
N THR A 9 -42.90 18.67 -20.03
CA THR A 9 -42.58 17.40 -20.70
C THR A 9 -41.12 17.34 -21.15
N LEU A 10 -40.54 18.46 -21.61
CA LEU A 10 -39.15 18.52 -22.03
C LEU A 10 -38.19 18.38 -20.84
N VAL A 11 -38.51 19.01 -19.72
CA VAL A 11 -37.76 18.85 -18.46
C VAL A 11 -37.85 17.40 -17.96
N LEU A 12 -39.03 16.79 -18.02
CA LEU A 12 -39.22 15.39 -17.61
C LEU A 12 -38.42 14.43 -18.51
N LEU A 13 -38.40 14.66 -19.83
CA LEU A 13 -37.62 13.87 -20.78
C LEU A 13 -36.12 14.02 -20.57
N VAL A 14 -35.62 15.23 -20.26
CA VAL A 14 -34.21 15.44 -19.93
C VAL A 14 -33.84 14.72 -18.64
N ILE A 15 -34.68 14.82 -17.59
CA ILE A 15 -34.45 14.10 -16.33
C ILE A 15 -34.45 12.60 -16.56
N THR A 16 -35.38 12.08 -17.36
CA THR A 16 -35.49 10.65 -17.65
C THR A 16 -34.31 10.18 -18.50
N GLY A 17 -33.88 10.97 -19.49
CA GLY A 17 -32.70 10.69 -20.30
C GLY A 17 -31.41 10.64 -19.47
N VAL A 18 -31.25 11.58 -18.52
CA VAL A 18 -30.12 11.59 -17.58
C VAL A 18 -30.17 10.36 -16.66
N VAL A 19 -31.35 10.00 -16.14
CA VAL A 19 -31.51 8.80 -15.29
C VAL A 19 -31.18 7.53 -16.06
N ILE A 20 -31.67 7.36 -17.29
CA ILE A 20 -31.39 6.19 -18.12
C ILE A 20 -29.91 6.12 -18.48
N PHE A 21 -29.29 7.25 -18.87
CA PHE A 21 -27.87 7.31 -19.16
C PHE A 21 -27.01 6.97 -17.94
N LEU A 22 -27.39 7.46 -16.75
CA LEU A 22 -26.76 7.09 -15.48
C LEU A 22 -26.92 5.60 -15.20
N SER A 23 -28.10 5.00 -15.37
CA SER A 23 -28.32 3.57 -15.16
C SER A 23 -27.47 2.70 -16.11
N PHE A 24 -27.34 3.11 -17.37
CA PHE A 24 -26.60 2.38 -18.39
C PHE A 24 -25.07 2.50 -18.23
N SER A 25 -24.57 3.70 -17.93
CA SER A 25 -23.14 3.94 -17.65
C SER A 25 -22.66 3.31 -16.34
N LEU A 26 -23.58 3.01 -15.41
CA LEU A 26 -23.26 2.40 -14.12
C LEU A 26 -23.21 0.86 -14.16
N GLY A 27 -23.64 0.19 -15.24
CA GLY A 27 -23.67 -1.28 -15.31
C GLY A 27 -24.54 -1.91 -14.21
N ALA A 28 -25.64 -1.24 -13.84
CA ALA A 28 -26.48 -1.62 -12.72
C ALA A 28 -27.39 -2.80 -13.09
N THR A 29 -26.91 -4.03 -12.87
CA THR A 29 -27.75 -5.25 -12.93
C THR A 29 -28.44 -5.58 -11.61
N SER A 30 -28.39 -4.71 -10.59
CA SER A 30 -29.15 -4.88 -9.34
C SER A 30 -29.95 -3.62 -9.00
N VAL A 31 -31.22 -3.62 -9.39
CA VAL A 31 -32.24 -2.63 -9.01
C VAL A 31 -32.66 -2.88 -7.56
N SER A 32 -31.85 -2.44 -6.60
CA SER A 32 -32.27 -2.27 -5.20
C SER A 32 -31.48 -1.17 -4.44
N GLY A 33 -30.58 -0.45 -5.11
CA GLY A 33 -29.90 0.71 -4.53
C GLY A 33 -30.79 1.94 -4.53
N ASP A 34 -31.10 2.46 -3.34
CA ASP A 34 -31.86 3.69 -3.10
C ASP A 34 -31.28 4.86 -3.93
N ILE A 35 -32.06 5.37 -4.90
CA ILE A 35 -31.69 6.45 -5.83
C ILE A 35 -31.16 7.69 -5.08
N SER A 36 -31.58 7.89 -3.83
CA SER A 36 -31.10 8.98 -2.95
C SER A 36 -29.64 8.83 -2.50
N SER A 37 -29.11 7.61 -2.43
CA SER A 37 -27.71 7.34 -2.08
C SER A 37 -26.79 7.75 -3.24
N VAL A 38 -27.10 7.28 -4.46
CA VAL A 38 -26.32 7.60 -5.68
C VAL A 38 -26.23 9.12 -5.92
N GLY A 39 -27.33 9.85 -5.75
CA GLY A 39 -27.35 11.31 -5.86
C GLY A 39 -26.45 12.00 -4.84
N ARG A 40 -26.51 11.60 -3.56
CA ARG A 40 -25.65 12.15 -2.50
C ARG A 40 -24.17 11.90 -2.76
N MET A 41 -23.84 10.74 -3.31
CA MET A 41 -22.46 10.37 -3.60
C MET A 41 -21.90 11.20 -4.76
N MET A 42 -22.69 11.43 -5.82
CA MET A 42 -22.31 12.37 -6.87
C MET A 42 -22.07 13.78 -6.31
N LEU A 43 -22.99 14.30 -5.50
CA LEU A 43 -22.81 15.61 -4.86
C LEU A 43 -21.55 15.68 -3.99
N PHE A 44 -21.22 14.59 -3.27
CA PHE A 44 -19.98 14.49 -2.52
C PHE A 44 -18.74 14.53 -3.43
N ARG A 45 -18.74 13.76 -4.53
CA ARG A 45 -17.62 13.77 -5.50
C ARG A 45 -17.40 15.12 -6.16
N TYR A 46 -18.46 15.89 -6.38
CA TYR A 46 -18.35 17.27 -6.89
C TYR A 46 -18.07 18.31 -5.79
N GLY A 47 -17.86 17.89 -4.54
CA GLY A 47 -17.51 18.78 -3.42
C GLY A 47 -18.69 19.59 -2.87
N ILE A 48 -19.91 19.31 -3.30
CA ILE A 48 -21.14 20.00 -2.86
C ILE A 48 -21.52 19.54 -1.45
N VAL A 49 -21.34 18.24 -1.16
CA VAL A 49 -21.57 17.65 0.16
C VAL A 49 -20.23 17.28 0.78
N LYS A 50 -20.04 17.62 2.06
CA LYS A 50 -18.76 17.43 2.77
C LYS A 50 -18.55 16.04 3.39
N SER A 51 -19.61 15.26 3.56
CA SER A 51 -19.55 13.94 4.22
C SER A 51 -20.60 12.99 3.67
N ILE A 52 -20.30 11.69 3.67
CA ILE A 52 -21.23 10.62 3.29
C ILE A 52 -21.42 9.64 4.44
N ALA A 53 -22.49 8.85 4.41
CA ALA A 53 -22.73 7.84 5.42
C ALA A 53 -21.72 6.68 5.28
N PRO A 54 -21.35 5.99 6.39
CA PRO A 54 -20.43 4.84 6.35
C PRO A 54 -20.83 3.76 5.32
N LYS A 55 -22.15 3.52 5.17
CA LYS A 55 -22.70 2.58 4.18
C LYS A 55 -22.41 2.97 2.72
N ASP A 56 -22.21 4.25 2.44
CA ASP A 56 -21.96 4.78 1.10
C ASP A 56 -20.45 4.90 0.79
N GLU A 57 -19.57 4.80 1.81
CA GLU A 57 -18.10 4.81 1.64
C GLU A 57 -17.62 3.64 0.79
N ARG A 58 -18.23 2.46 0.97
CA ARG A 58 -17.91 1.26 0.22
C ARG A 58 -17.98 1.47 -1.28
N PHE A 59 -18.95 2.23 -1.77
CA PHE A 59 -19.06 2.48 -3.20
C PHE A 59 -18.00 3.45 -3.70
N ILE A 60 -17.65 4.51 -2.94
CA ILE A 60 -16.56 5.41 -3.33
C ILE A 60 -15.25 4.61 -3.43
N PHE A 61 -15.03 3.70 -2.49
CA PHE A 61 -13.95 2.74 -2.54
C PHE A 61 -14.05 1.82 -3.79
N GLU A 62 -15.16 1.10 -3.96
CA GLU A 62 -15.32 0.14 -5.07
C GLU A 62 -15.21 0.81 -6.44
N TYR A 63 -15.76 2.00 -6.60
CA TYR A 63 -15.72 2.74 -7.85
C TYR A 63 -14.30 3.15 -8.23
N ASN A 64 -13.54 3.71 -7.29
CA ASN A 64 -12.22 4.24 -7.60
C ASN A 64 -11.14 3.15 -7.63
N CYS A 65 -11.30 2.09 -6.83
CA CYS A 65 -10.25 1.09 -6.66
C CYS A 65 -10.42 -0.16 -7.54
N PHE A 66 -11.61 -0.44 -8.09
CA PHE A 66 -11.86 -1.69 -8.84
C PHE A 66 -12.25 -1.52 -10.31
N ARG A 67 -12.45 -0.29 -10.80
CA ARG A 67 -12.94 -0.04 -12.17
C ARG A 67 -11.91 0.45 -13.18
N GLY A 68 -10.61 0.40 -12.87
CA GLY A 68 -9.60 1.04 -13.73
C GLY A 68 -8.31 0.26 -13.94
N CYS A 69 -7.64 -0.14 -12.85
CA CYS A 69 -6.22 -0.47 -12.94
C CYS A 69 -5.90 -1.92 -12.58
N HIS A 70 -6.35 -2.41 -11.42
CA HIS A 70 -6.07 -3.76 -10.95
C HIS A 70 -7.33 -4.43 -10.39
N SER A 71 -7.29 -5.76 -10.26
CA SER A 71 -8.39 -6.56 -9.73
C SER A 71 -8.56 -6.37 -8.22
N ARG A 72 -9.73 -6.78 -7.70
CA ARG A 72 -10.13 -6.55 -6.30
C ARG A 72 -9.25 -7.30 -5.29
N ASP A 73 -8.72 -8.45 -5.68
CA ASP A 73 -7.85 -9.30 -4.87
C ASP A 73 -6.58 -8.59 -4.38
N VAL A 74 -6.09 -7.59 -5.13
CA VAL A 74 -4.93 -6.78 -4.73
C VAL A 74 -5.16 -6.09 -3.39
N ILE A 75 -6.36 -5.56 -3.20
CA ILE A 75 -6.73 -4.89 -1.96
C ILE A 75 -7.27 -5.89 -0.93
N ASP A 76 -7.92 -6.97 -1.38
CA ASP A 76 -8.48 -7.95 -0.46
C ASP A 76 -7.44 -8.77 0.30
N ARG A 77 -6.27 -9.00 -0.32
CA ARG A 77 -5.21 -9.83 0.23
C ARG A 77 -4.06 -9.06 0.84
N ALA A 78 -3.98 -7.76 0.57
CA ALA A 78 -2.95 -6.91 1.13
C ALA A 78 -3.15 -6.78 2.64
N ASN A 79 -2.07 -7.03 3.39
CA ASN A 79 -2.06 -6.94 4.85
C ASN A 79 -1.30 -5.67 5.25
N HIS A 80 -2.01 -4.55 5.19
CA HIS A 80 -1.46 -3.26 5.57
C HIS A 80 -2.03 -2.83 6.92
N THR A 81 -1.17 -2.26 7.74
CA THR A 81 -1.59 -1.44 8.89
C THR A 81 -2.47 -0.28 8.40
N PRO A 82 -3.23 0.37 9.30
CA PRO A 82 -4.03 1.52 8.92
C PRO A 82 -3.18 2.63 8.28
N PHE A 83 -1.93 2.74 8.71
CA PHE A 83 -0.98 3.70 8.18
C PHE A 83 -0.50 3.33 6.76
N GLU A 84 -0.12 2.08 6.53
CA GLU A 84 0.32 1.62 5.20
C GLU A 84 -0.80 1.75 4.17
N TRP A 85 -2.06 1.57 4.57
CA TRP A 85 -3.20 1.87 3.70
C TRP A 85 -3.25 3.35 3.27
N ALA A 86 -2.93 4.29 4.16
CA ALA A 86 -2.85 5.70 3.79
C ALA A 86 -1.71 5.96 2.79
N ALA A 87 -0.53 5.39 3.04
CA ALA A 87 0.61 5.51 2.13
C ALA A 87 0.32 4.88 0.75
N VAL A 88 -0.39 3.75 0.71
CA VAL A 88 -0.84 3.11 -0.54
C VAL A 88 -1.73 4.06 -1.33
N VAL A 89 -2.75 4.66 -0.70
CA VAL A 89 -3.68 5.58 -1.38
C VAL A 89 -2.96 6.84 -1.87
N ASP A 90 -2.05 7.40 -1.08
CA ASP A 90 -1.26 8.57 -1.48
C ASP A 90 -0.34 8.27 -2.67
N ARG A 91 0.27 7.08 -2.69
CA ARG A 91 1.08 6.62 -3.84
C ARG A 91 0.21 6.46 -5.08
N MET A 92 -0.96 5.83 -4.95
CA MET A 92 -1.88 5.67 -6.08
C MET A 92 -2.23 7.01 -6.72
N ARG A 93 -2.48 8.03 -5.89
CA ARG A 93 -2.83 9.37 -6.36
C ARG A 93 -1.65 10.12 -6.98
N ASN A 94 -0.52 10.16 -6.29
CA ASN A 94 0.56 11.09 -6.60
C ASN A 94 1.66 10.49 -7.50
N VAL A 95 1.78 9.17 -7.51
CA VAL A 95 2.81 8.44 -8.27
C VAL A 95 2.18 7.66 -9.41
N ASN A 96 1.13 6.88 -9.13
CA ASN A 96 0.44 6.07 -10.15
C ASN A 96 -0.63 6.86 -10.93
N ASN A 97 -0.72 8.19 -10.72
CA ASN A 97 -1.60 9.11 -11.43
C ASN A 97 -3.10 8.71 -11.44
N VAL A 98 -3.56 8.00 -10.40
CA VAL A 98 -4.98 7.72 -10.21
C VAL A 98 -5.68 9.04 -9.90
N GLN A 99 -6.67 9.40 -10.72
CA GLN A 99 -7.46 10.62 -10.53
C GLN A 99 -8.38 10.49 -9.32
N LEU A 100 -7.87 10.87 -8.15
CA LEU A 100 -8.57 10.79 -6.87
C LEU A 100 -8.54 12.16 -6.17
N LYS A 101 -9.72 12.69 -5.83
CA LYS A 101 -9.84 13.97 -5.11
C LYS A 101 -9.53 13.78 -3.62
N ASP A 102 -9.16 14.87 -2.94
CA ASP A 102 -8.81 14.86 -1.51
C ASP A 102 -9.89 14.22 -0.62
N ASN A 103 -11.16 14.59 -0.85
CA ASN A 103 -12.28 14.07 -0.08
C ASN A 103 -12.57 12.60 -0.36
N GLU A 104 -12.38 12.13 -1.60
CA GLU A 104 -12.49 10.73 -1.98
C GLU A 104 -11.35 9.91 -1.37
N ALA A 105 -10.11 10.41 -1.41
CA ALA A 105 -8.96 9.77 -0.79
C ALA A 105 -9.16 9.58 0.72
N ALA A 106 -9.62 10.62 1.44
CA ALA A 106 -9.89 10.55 2.87
C ALA A 106 -10.95 9.49 3.22
N VAL A 107 -11.99 9.33 2.38
CA VAL A 107 -13.01 8.29 2.55
C VAL A 107 -12.42 6.90 2.31
N ILE A 108 -11.64 6.72 1.25
CA ILE A 108 -11.04 5.42 0.90
C ILE A 108 -10.07 4.97 1.99
N ILE A 109 -9.21 5.87 2.47
CA ILE A 109 -8.30 5.60 3.57
C ILE A 109 -9.09 5.13 4.79
N ARG A 110 -10.11 5.89 5.22
CA ARG A 110 -10.95 5.52 6.36
C ARG A 110 -11.62 4.15 6.15
N HIS A 111 -12.16 3.89 4.97
CA HIS A 111 -12.80 2.61 4.65
C HIS A 111 -11.81 1.44 4.77
N LEU A 112 -10.62 1.57 4.19
CA LEU A 112 -9.57 0.55 4.27
C LEU A 112 -9.14 0.31 5.72
N GLN A 113 -8.88 1.38 6.47
CA GLN A 113 -8.47 1.31 7.88
C GLN A 113 -9.53 0.67 8.81
N THR A 114 -10.81 0.77 8.47
CA THR A 114 -11.93 0.29 9.30
C THR A 114 -12.45 -1.09 8.90
N THR A 115 -12.33 -1.45 7.63
CA THR A 115 -12.88 -2.72 7.09
C THR A 115 -11.81 -3.77 6.84
N ARG A 116 -10.55 -3.36 6.63
CA ARG A 116 -9.42 -4.26 6.59
C ARG A 116 -8.88 -4.30 7.99
N LEU A 117 -9.27 -5.35 8.72
CA LEU A 117 -8.81 -5.63 10.07
C LEU A 117 -7.29 -5.43 10.09
N PRO A 118 -6.80 -4.37 10.75
CA PRO A 118 -5.37 -4.28 10.91
C PRO A 118 -4.98 -5.35 11.92
N LEU A 119 -3.78 -5.86 11.73
CA LEU A 119 -2.91 -6.23 12.82
C LEU A 119 -3.18 -5.26 13.99
N VAL A 120 -3.72 -5.77 15.11
CA VAL A 120 -4.24 -4.90 16.19
C VAL A 120 -3.05 -4.41 17.00
N SER A 121 -2.60 -3.19 16.72
CA SER A 121 -1.58 -2.53 17.52
C SER A 121 -2.16 -2.01 18.83
N SER A 122 -1.43 -2.18 19.93
CA SER A 122 -1.70 -1.49 21.19
C SER A 122 -1.20 -0.04 21.22
N LEU A 123 -0.45 0.38 20.21
CA LEU A 123 0.12 1.72 20.09
C LEU A 123 -0.77 2.64 19.27
N SER A 124 -0.61 3.95 19.45
CA SER A 124 -1.33 4.94 18.64
C SER A 124 -0.85 4.91 17.18
N SER A 125 -1.73 5.27 16.26
CA SER A 125 -1.40 5.34 14.83
C SER A 125 -0.24 6.29 14.52
N ASP A 126 -0.08 7.37 15.29
CA ASP A 126 1.04 8.32 15.16
C ASP A 126 2.39 7.67 15.53
N ILE A 127 2.43 6.86 16.59
CA ILE A 127 3.65 6.14 16.99
C ILE A 127 4.02 5.12 15.92
N VAL A 128 3.05 4.31 15.46
CA VAL A 128 3.27 3.30 14.42
C VAL A 128 3.77 3.96 13.12
N HIS A 129 3.20 5.10 12.73
CA HIS A 129 3.64 5.88 11.57
C HIS A 129 5.08 6.38 11.71
N LYS A 130 5.41 7.03 12.82
CA LYS A 130 6.76 7.55 13.06
C LYS A 130 7.78 6.41 13.03
N MET A 131 7.43 5.25 13.61
CA MET A 131 8.27 4.06 13.54
C MET A 131 8.44 3.57 12.09
N PHE A 132 7.35 3.39 11.34
CA PHE A 132 7.41 2.98 9.94
C PHE A 132 8.32 3.92 9.13
N LYS A 133 8.19 5.24 9.30
CA LYS A 133 9.02 6.24 8.59
C LYS A 133 10.52 6.08 8.85
N GLN A 134 10.93 5.63 10.04
CA GLN A 134 12.35 5.37 10.32
C GLN A 134 12.84 4.11 9.60
N LEU A 135 11.97 3.10 9.53
CA LEU A 135 12.29 1.76 9.03
C LEU A 135 12.10 1.60 7.53
N TRP A 136 11.28 2.43 6.90
CA TRP A 136 11.01 2.41 5.47
C TRP A 136 12.03 3.25 4.70
N LYS A 137 12.39 2.76 3.51
CA LYS A 137 13.22 3.43 2.51
C LYS A 137 12.65 3.14 1.12
N SER A 138 12.83 4.06 0.20
CA SER A 138 12.36 3.94 -1.19
C SER A 138 13.40 4.50 -2.14
N ASP A 139 13.48 3.94 -3.34
CA ASP A 139 14.30 4.46 -4.43
C ASP A 139 13.51 5.41 -5.36
N PHE A 140 12.21 5.58 -5.11
CA PHE A 140 11.33 6.43 -5.91
C PHE A 140 11.24 6.07 -7.41
N GLY A 141 11.51 4.83 -7.80
CA GLY A 141 11.17 4.33 -9.15
C GLY A 141 12.28 4.33 -10.18
N GLU A 142 13.53 4.08 -9.79
CA GLU A 142 14.64 4.01 -10.75
C GLU A 142 14.40 2.94 -11.84
N GLY A 143 14.58 3.33 -13.11
CA GLY A 143 14.42 2.40 -14.24
C GLY A 143 12.99 1.86 -14.44
N ASP A 144 11.96 2.60 -14.00
CA ASP A 144 10.53 2.24 -14.07
C ASP A 144 10.10 1.09 -13.14
N VAL A 145 11.00 0.65 -12.26
CA VAL A 145 10.69 -0.25 -11.14
C VAL A 145 10.86 0.52 -9.85
N TYR A 146 9.82 0.60 -9.05
CA TYR A 146 9.82 1.18 -7.71
C TYR A 146 10.15 0.07 -6.71
N ILE A 147 11.11 0.35 -5.83
CA ILE A 147 11.44 -0.54 -4.71
C ILE A 147 11.26 0.21 -3.41
N ASP A 148 10.30 -0.28 -2.63
CA ASP A 148 10.07 0.11 -1.25
C ASP A 148 10.59 -1.00 -0.34
N VAL A 149 11.40 -0.65 0.65
CA VAL A 149 11.99 -1.59 1.60
C VAL A 149 11.65 -1.16 3.02
N VAL A 150 11.17 -2.09 3.83
CA VAL A 150 11.00 -1.91 5.27
C VAL A 150 11.95 -2.84 5.98
N TYR A 151 12.87 -2.28 6.79
CA TYR A 151 13.56 -3.08 7.79
C TYR A 151 12.57 -3.40 8.91
N SER A 152 12.29 -4.69 9.12
CA SER A 152 11.18 -5.12 9.98
C SER A 152 11.71 -5.91 11.17
N PRO A 153 12.28 -5.23 12.18
CA PRO A 153 12.73 -5.89 13.40
C PRO A 153 11.53 -6.34 14.26
N PRO A 154 11.75 -7.17 15.31
CA PRO A 154 10.69 -7.61 16.21
C PRO A 154 9.83 -6.46 16.77
N GLU A 155 10.45 -5.33 17.09
CA GLU A 155 9.76 -4.13 17.58
C GLU A 155 8.71 -3.64 16.58
N TYR A 156 9.01 -3.68 15.27
CA TYR A 156 8.07 -3.28 14.22
C TYR A 156 6.85 -4.19 14.17
N PHE A 157 7.04 -5.51 14.20
CA PHE A 157 5.90 -6.44 14.19
C PHE A 157 5.06 -6.34 15.47
N LYS A 158 5.68 -6.17 16.63
CA LYS A 158 4.97 -5.95 17.90
C LYS A 158 4.15 -4.66 17.84
N ALA A 159 4.78 -3.56 17.43
CA ALA A 159 4.15 -2.26 17.33
C ALA A 159 3.07 -2.19 16.25
N THR A 160 3.09 -3.05 15.24
CA THR A 160 2.02 -3.13 14.23
C THR A 160 0.94 -4.14 14.60
N GLY A 161 1.12 -4.97 15.65
CA GLY A 161 0.20 -6.07 16.01
C GLY A 161 0.38 -7.33 15.15
N ALA A 162 1.46 -7.39 14.37
CA ALA A 162 1.76 -8.42 13.38
C ALA A 162 2.49 -9.65 13.95
N LEU A 163 2.05 -10.13 15.11
CA LEU A 163 2.77 -11.19 15.85
C LEU A 163 2.88 -12.50 15.06
N SER A 164 1.88 -12.86 14.26
CA SER A 164 1.94 -14.04 13.39
C SER A 164 3.00 -13.91 12.29
N LEU A 165 3.26 -12.69 11.81
CA LEU A 165 4.32 -12.43 10.84
C LEU A 165 5.70 -12.44 11.49
N LEU A 166 5.82 -11.93 12.72
CA LEU A 166 7.05 -12.06 13.52
C LEU A 166 7.47 -13.53 13.64
N GLU A 167 6.54 -14.42 13.98
CA GLU A 167 6.79 -15.86 14.10
C GLU A 167 7.09 -16.50 12.74
N ARG A 168 6.22 -16.29 11.73
CA ARG A 168 6.39 -16.84 10.38
C ARG A 168 7.75 -16.45 9.77
N PHE A 169 8.11 -15.18 9.89
CA PHE A 169 9.34 -14.64 9.30
C PHE A 169 10.56 -14.81 10.22
N LYS A 170 10.35 -15.36 11.43
CA LYS A 170 11.39 -15.60 12.43
C LYS A 170 12.21 -14.33 12.71
N ALA A 171 11.54 -13.21 12.92
CA ALA A 171 12.19 -11.91 13.09
C ALA A 171 13.05 -11.82 14.36
N ASP A 172 12.87 -12.74 15.32
CA ASP A 172 13.77 -12.87 16.47
C ASP A 172 15.12 -13.51 16.09
N GLU A 173 15.17 -14.35 15.06
CA GLU A 173 16.37 -15.06 14.59
C GLU A 173 17.08 -14.34 13.43
N TYR A 174 16.32 -13.64 12.58
CA TYR A 174 16.82 -13.02 11.35
C TYR A 174 16.58 -11.51 11.32
N LEU A 175 17.44 -10.80 10.58
CA LEU A 175 17.13 -9.45 10.12
C LEU A 175 16.18 -9.59 8.93
N VAL A 176 14.95 -9.10 9.07
CA VAL A 176 13.89 -9.27 8.07
C VAL A 176 13.73 -7.97 7.27
N PHE A 177 13.63 -8.12 5.95
CA PHE A 177 13.32 -7.02 5.05
C PHE A 177 12.09 -7.36 4.22
N LEU A 178 11.05 -6.53 4.33
CA LEU A 178 9.89 -6.56 3.46
C LEU A 178 10.23 -5.71 2.24
N ILE A 179 10.20 -6.31 1.05
CA ILE A 179 10.52 -5.64 -0.20
C ILE A 179 9.26 -5.62 -1.08
N ASN A 180 8.88 -4.42 -1.48
CA ASN A 180 7.76 -4.15 -2.35
C ASN A 180 8.29 -3.66 -3.70
N LEU A 181 7.91 -4.35 -4.76
CA LEU A 181 8.26 -4.02 -6.14
C LEU A 181 7.00 -3.59 -6.88
N THR A 182 7.09 -2.49 -7.62
CA THR A 182 6.01 -2.01 -8.47
C THR A 182 6.59 -1.52 -9.80
N VAL A 183 5.92 -1.77 -10.92
CA VAL A 183 6.22 -1.08 -12.18
C VAL A 183 5.10 -0.12 -12.54
N HIS A 184 5.46 1.02 -13.12
CA HIS A 184 4.47 1.98 -13.60
C HIS A 184 3.71 1.42 -14.81
N THR A 185 4.44 0.73 -15.70
CA THR A 185 3.87 0.09 -16.88
C THR A 185 4.47 -1.30 -17.13
N GLY A 186 3.70 -2.19 -17.74
CA GLY A 186 4.20 -3.49 -18.18
C GLY A 186 4.15 -4.56 -17.09
N ARG A 187 5.23 -5.32 -16.91
CA ARG A 187 5.25 -6.43 -15.94
C ARG A 187 6.61 -6.51 -15.26
N LEU A 188 6.61 -6.82 -13.97
CA LEU A 188 7.81 -7.15 -13.24
C LEU A 188 8.47 -8.40 -13.84
N ALA A 189 9.75 -8.30 -14.15
CA ALA A 189 10.59 -9.47 -14.40
C ALA A 189 10.60 -10.38 -13.16
N PRO A 190 10.91 -11.69 -13.29
CA PRO A 190 10.92 -12.64 -12.17
C PRO A 190 12.17 -12.48 -11.29
N TYR A 191 12.37 -11.29 -10.73
CA TYR A 191 13.51 -10.98 -9.88
C TYR A 191 13.56 -11.88 -8.63
N ARG A 192 14.76 -12.42 -8.37
CA ARG A 192 15.09 -13.21 -7.17
C ARG A 192 15.83 -12.32 -6.18
N MET A 193 15.09 -11.67 -5.27
CA MET A 193 15.69 -10.68 -4.37
C MET A 193 16.72 -11.28 -3.41
N ASP A 194 16.61 -12.58 -3.10
CA ASP A 194 17.61 -13.33 -2.34
C ASP A 194 18.95 -13.50 -3.08
N GLU A 195 18.95 -13.41 -4.41
CA GLU A 195 20.17 -13.49 -5.23
C GLU A 195 20.74 -12.11 -5.55
N LEU A 196 19.88 -11.08 -5.58
CA LEU A 196 20.23 -9.72 -5.97
C LEU A 196 20.59 -8.81 -4.80
N ALA A 197 20.19 -9.17 -3.58
CA ALA A 197 20.39 -8.35 -2.39
C ALA A 197 21.59 -8.79 -1.55
N VAL A 198 22.30 -7.81 -1.00
CA VAL A 198 23.33 -8.01 0.04
C VAL A 198 23.15 -6.96 1.13
N LEU A 199 23.49 -7.32 2.36
CA LEU A 199 23.56 -6.40 3.49
C LEU A 199 25.03 -6.00 3.68
N MET A 200 25.30 -4.73 3.88
CA MET A 200 26.65 -4.21 4.15
C MET A 200 26.66 -3.44 5.47
N ASP A 201 27.57 -3.77 6.38
CA ASP A 201 27.77 -3.00 7.61
C ASP A 201 28.64 -1.75 7.38
N ASP A 202 28.71 -0.87 8.38
CA ASP A 202 29.55 0.34 8.36
C ASP A 202 31.06 0.08 8.33
N LYS A 203 31.47 -1.19 8.47
CA LYS A 203 32.85 -1.67 8.38
C LYS A 203 33.14 -2.28 7.01
N GLY A 204 32.18 -2.28 6.08
CA GLY A 204 32.31 -2.79 4.72
C GLY A 204 32.16 -4.32 4.59
N ARG A 205 31.66 -5.00 5.62
CA ARG A 205 31.41 -6.45 5.58
C ARG A 205 30.14 -6.71 4.80
N GLU A 206 30.23 -7.54 3.77
CA GLU A 206 29.07 -8.01 3.00
C GLU A 206 28.49 -9.29 3.63
N ILE A 207 27.18 -9.31 3.84
CA ILE A 207 26.41 -10.44 4.33
C ILE A 207 25.37 -10.82 3.27
N ARG A 208 25.28 -12.11 2.94
CA ARG A 208 24.27 -12.64 2.04
C ARG A 208 23.00 -13.01 2.79
N PRO A 209 21.82 -12.90 2.16
CA PRO A 209 20.60 -13.40 2.77
C PRO A 209 20.63 -14.92 2.86
N VAL A 210 19.77 -15.46 3.71
CA VAL A 210 19.35 -16.86 3.65
C VAL A 210 18.68 -17.09 2.31
N GLU A 211 18.93 -18.26 1.71
CA GLU A 211 18.28 -18.65 0.46
C GLU A 211 16.76 -18.59 0.59
N GLY A 212 16.11 -17.99 -0.40
CA GLY A 212 14.66 -17.88 -0.48
C GLY A 212 14.17 -16.43 -0.49
N TRP A 213 13.65 -16.02 -1.64
CA TRP A 213 12.72 -14.89 -1.78
C TRP A 213 11.30 -15.40 -1.58
N GLU A 214 10.75 -15.22 -0.38
CA GLU A 214 9.39 -15.64 -0.08
C GLU A 214 8.41 -14.57 -0.56
N ILE A 215 7.77 -14.83 -1.70
CA ILE A 215 6.70 -13.98 -2.24
C ILE A 215 5.47 -14.14 -1.33
N ILE A 216 5.08 -13.04 -0.69
CA ILE A 216 3.89 -13.01 0.17
C ILE A 216 2.68 -12.43 -0.56
N PHE A 217 2.92 -11.68 -1.64
CA PHE A 217 1.87 -11.14 -2.49
C PHE A 217 2.38 -10.89 -3.91
N GLU A 218 1.54 -11.17 -4.91
CA GLU A 218 1.78 -10.85 -6.31
C GLU A 218 0.45 -10.63 -7.01
N THR A 219 0.36 -9.60 -7.84
CA THR A 219 -0.83 -9.33 -8.65
C THR A 219 -0.87 -10.24 -9.87
N GLY A 220 -2.06 -10.63 -10.33
CA GLY A 220 -2.19 -11.54 -11.47
C GLY A 220 -1.67 -10.98 -12.80
N ASP A 221 -1.48 -9.67 -12.90
CA ASP A 221 -0.86 -8.99 -14.04
C ASP A 221 0.65 -8.76 -13.88
N ASN A 222 1.23 -9.13 -12.74
CA ASN A 222 2.62 -8.93 -12.33
C ASN A 222 3.06 -7.46 -12.30
N HIS A 223 2.15 -6.52 -12.06
CA HIS A 223 2.50 -5.10 -11.84
C HIS A 223 3.08 -4.84 -10.44
N HIS A 224 2.65 -5.60 -9.43
CA HIS A 224 3.14 -5.49 -8.05
C HIS A 224 3.55 -6.86 -7.50
N ARG A 225 4.67 -6.88 -6.78
CA ARG A 225 5.14 -8.06 -6.05
C ARG A 225 5.69 -7.63 -4.69
N GLU A 226 5.28 -8.33 -3.65
CA GLU A 226 5.82 -8.18 -2.32
C GLU A 226 6.39 -9.51 -1.85
N GLY A 227 7.52 -9.43 -1.15
CA GLY A 227 8.10 -10.58 -0.53
C GLY A 227 9.04 -10.20 0.59
N ILE A 228 9.62 -11.23 1.20
CA ILE A 228 10.59 -11.08 2.27
C ILE A 228 11.93 -11.69 1.85
N ILE A 229 13.01 -11.05 2.30
CA ILE A 229 14.31 -11.68 2.44
C ILE A 229 14.75 -11.61 3.91
N ARG A 230 15.60 -12.56 4.29
CA ARG A 230 16.09 -12.71 5.66
C ARG A 230 17.60 -12.76 5.65
N PHE A 231 18.25 -11.96 6.47
CA PHE A 231 19.69 -12.07 6.72
C PHE A 231 19.92 -12.69 8.10
N PRO A 232 20.96 -13.52 8.28
CA PRO A 232 21.28 -14.02 9.60
C PRO A 232 21.58 -12.85 10.55
N LYS A 233 21.18 -12.94 11.82
CA LYS A 233 21.62 -11.98 12.85
C LYS A 233 23.05 -12.19 13.31
N LYS A 234 23.60 -13.39 13.06
CA LYS A 234 24.92 -13.81 13.50
C LYS A 234 25.77 -14.30 12.33
N ASP A 235 27.07 -14.05 12.41
CA ASP A 235 28.02 -14.64 11.47
C ASP A 235 28.26 -16.14 11.76
N SER A 236 29.09 -16.80 10.94
CA SER A 236 29.44 -18.21 11.10
C SER A 236 30.16 -18.53 12.41
N SER A 237 30.71 -17.52 13.08
CA SER A 237 31.38 -17.64 14.39
C SER A 237 30.41 -17.35 15.56
N GLY A 238 29.15 -17.03 15.28
CA GLY A 238 28.12 -16.75 16.27
C GLY A 238 28.09 -15.30 16.77
N ASN A 239 28.92 -14.41 16.24
CA ASN A 239 28.93 -12.99 16.61
C ASN A 239 27.77 -12.27 15.93
N LEU A 240 27.18 -11.27 16.60
CA LEU A 240 26.13 -10.45 15.99
C LEU A 240 26.68 -9.68 14.78
N ILE A 241 25.92 -9.68 13.69
CA ILE A 241 26.23 -8.89 12.49
C ILE A 241 26.00 -7.40 12.78
N ILE A 242 24.91 -7.09 13.48
CA ILE A 242 24.62 -5.75 14.00
C ILE A 242 24.81 -5.81 15.52
N ASP A 243 25.87 -5.20 16.00
CA ASP A 243 26.23 -5.09 17.42
C ASP A 243 26.17 -3.63 17.91
N LYS A 244 26.55 -3.40 19.17
CA LYS A 244 26.58 -2.05 19.78
C LYS A 244 27.57 -1.08 19.11
N ASP A 245 28.55 -1.60 18.39
CA ASP A 245 29.61 -0.81 17.76
C ASP A 245 29.27 -0.47 16.31
N THR A 246 28.30 -1.17 15.71
CA THR A 246 27.76 -0.93 14.37
C THR A 246 26.99 0.40 14.33
N LYS A 247 27.38 1.33 13.45
CA LYS A 247 26.78 2.66 13.33
C LYS A 247 25.73 2.78 12.24
N SER A 248 25.81 1.96 11.21
CA SER A 248 24.82 1.91 10.14
C SER A 248 24.90 0.57 9.41
N PHE A 249 23.87 0.27 8.63
CA PHE A 249 23.94 -0.78 7.61
C PHE A 249 23.20 -0.35 6.35
N GLU A 250 23.53 -1.00 5.25
CA GLU A 250 22.96 -0.76 3.92
C GLU A 250 22.41 -2.08 3.35
N LEU A 251 21.18 -2.06 2.86
CA LEU A 251 20.69 -3.08 1.94
C LEU A 251 21.00 -2.62 0.52
N ILE A 252 21.77 -3.41 -0.22
CA ILE A 252 22.14 -3.13 -1.60
C ILE A 252 21.44 -4.14 -2.49
N ILE A 253 20.59 -3.66 -3.40
CA ILE A 253 19.89 -4.48 -4.39
C ILE A 253 20.51 -4.21 -5.77
N LYS A 254 21.01 -5.25 -6.41
CA LYS A 254 21.78 -5.16 -7.67
C LYS A 254 20.92 -5.54 -8.87
N ASP A 255 21.27 -4.96 -10.03
CA ASP A 255 20.80 -5.37 -11.36
C ASP A 255 19.27 -5.44 -11.59
N VAL A 256 18.49 -4.64 -10.85
CA VAL A 256 17.05 -4.49 -11.09
C VAL A 256 16.80 -3.41 -12.14
N ALA A 257 16.06 -3.75 -13.20
CA ALA A 257 15.70 -2.83 -14.30
C ALA A 257 16.91 -2.18 -15.00
N ARG A 258 18.03 -2.92 -15.14
CA ARG A 258 19.31 -2.43 -15.69
C ARG A 258 19.99 -1.34 -14.83
N ILE A 259 19.54 -1.14 -13.60
CA ILE A 259 20.22 -0.31 -12.62
C ILE A 259 21.24 -1.17 -11.89
N LYS A 260 22.51 -0.75 -11.92
CA LYS A 260 23.64 -1.52 -11.36
C LYS A 260 23.43 -1.85 -9.88
N GLN A 261 23.04 -0.85 -9.08
CA GLN A 261 22.79 -1.02 -7.66
C GLN A 261 21.84 0.07 -7.14
N ARG A 262 21.02 -0.29 -6.16
CA ARG A 262 20.16 0.61 -5.38
C ARG A 262 20.49 0.39 -3.90
N VAL A 263 20.67 1.47 -3.15
CA VAL A 263 21.19 1.42 -1.79
C VAL A 263 20.18 2.01 -0.82
N PHE A 264 19.79 1.22 0.17
CA PHE A 264 18.86 1.61 1.23
C PHE A 264 19.62 1.59 2.56
N ARG A 265 19.72 2.73 3.23
CA ARG A 265 20.58 2.90 4.41
C ARG A 265 19.79 3.18 5.67
N TRP A 266 20.21 2.57 6.78
CA TRP A 266 19.70 2.83 8.12
C TRP A 266 20.84 3.17 9.08
N GLU A 267 20.64 4.24 9.84
CA GLU A 267 21.54 4.65 10.93
C GLU A 267 21.15 3.94 12.23
N LEU A 268 22.16 3.59 13.04
CA LEU A 268 22.01 2.86 14.30
C LEU A 268 22.46 3.70 15.51
N PRO A 269 21.84 3.52 16.69
CA PRO A 269 20.66 2.67 16.90
C PRO A 269 19.41 3.25 16.23
N ILE A 270 18.47 2.38 15.83
CA ILE A 270 17.16 2.83 15.35
C ILE A 270 16.50 3.63 16.47
N LYS A 271 16.18 4.90 16.21
CA LYS A 271 15.51 5.78 17.17
C LYS A 271 14.00 5.59 17.07
N TYR A 272 13.48 4.72 17.92
CA TYR A 272 12.03 4.54 18.03
C TYR A 272 11.36 5.75 18.69
N PRO A 273 10.11 6.06 18.32
CA PRO A 273 9.30 7.04 19.04
C PRO A 273 9.11 6.67 20.51
N GLU A 274 8.89 7.66 21.37
CA GLU A 274 8.51 7.38 22.76
C GLU A 274 7.22 6.55 22.82
N GLY A 275 7.21 5.54 23.70
CA GLY A 275 6.06 4.66 23.91
C GLY A 275 6.06 3.37 23.09
N VAL A 276 7.09 3.11 22.28
CA VAL A 276 7.38 1.79 21.68
C VAL A 276 8.03 0.86 22.69
#